data_AF-A0A9D4RXR8-F1
#
_entry.id   AF-A0A9D4RXR8-F1
#
_cell.length_a   1.000
_cell.length_b   1.000
_cell.length_c   1.000
_cell.angle_alpha   90.00
_cell.angle_beta   90.00
_cell.angle_gamma   90.00
#
_symmetry.space_group_name_H-M   'P 1'
#
loop_
_entity.id
_entity.type
_entity.pdbx_description
1 polymer ?
#
loop_
_entity_poly.entity_id
_entity_poly.type
_entity_poly.pdbx_seq_one_letter_code
_entity_poly.pdbx_strand_id
1 'polypeptide(L)'
;MKAYDNRGFQKKDLSQKLNFGRSDITREFIDKMTDPYVSPLIADPELLVGLPRAYIMTAGYDIIRDDEIMYATRLRQAGVPTHLINNKTSFHTALMFSEGPFSLNIARQTVSDIVSFLHDHV
;
A
#
# COMPACT_ATOMS: atom_id res chain seq x y z
N MET A 1 27.38 47.67 -12.95
CA MET A 1 26.41 47.75 -11.84
C MET A 1 25.03 47.98 -12.45
N LYS A 2 24.24 46.92 -12.68
CA LYS A 2 22.90 47.01 -13.29
C LYS A 2 21.86 47.08 -12.17
N ALA A 3 20.97 48.07 -12.26
CA ALA A 3 19.92 48.33 -11.28
C ALA A 3 18.94 47.15 -11.22
N TYR A 4 18.64 46.70 -10.00
CA TYR A 4 17.59 45.70 -9.74
C TYR A 4 16.21 46.32 -9.99
N ASP A 5 15.41 45.58 -10.74
CA ASP A 5 14.04 45.89 -11.12
C ASP A 5 13.08 45.62 -9.94
N ASN A 6 12.54 46.68 -9.35
CA ASN A 6 11.52 46.64 -8.29
C ASN A 6 10.12 46.37 -8.86
N ARG A 7 9.94 45.26 -9.58
CA ARG A 7 8.60 44.75 -9.89
C ARG A 7 7.98 44.23 -8.60
N GLY A 8 7.15 45.07 -7.99
CA GLY A 8 6.41 44.77 -6.77
C GLY A 8 5.70 43.42 -6.87
N PHE A 9 6.02 42.52 -5.94
CA PHE A 9 5.25 41.31 -5.73
C PHE A 9 3.83 41.72 -5.35
N GLN A 10 2.90 41.59 -6.31
CA GLN A 10 1.47 41.66 -6.04
C GLN A 10 1.16 40.58 -5.00
N LYS A 11 0.78 40.96 -3.77
CA LYS A 11 0.27 40.02 -2.79
C LYS A 11 -0.96 39.36 -3.40
N LYS A 12 -0.84 38.06 -3.73
CA LYS A 12 -1.96 37.28 -4.24
C LYS A 12 -3.07 37.37 -3.20
N ASP A 13 -4.25 37.80 -3.61
CA ASP A 13 -5.41 37.88 -2.74
C ASP A 13 -5.79 36.46 -2.28
N LEU A 14 -5.43 36.12 -1.04
CA LEU A 14 -5.72 34.84 -0.40
C LEU A 14 -7.19 34.76 0.08
N SER A 15 -8.00 35.80 -0.13
CA SER A 15 -9.43 35.81 0.21
C SER A 15 -10.32 35.13 -0.83
N GLN A 16 -9.76 34.69 -1.97
CA GLN A 16 -10.46 33.77 -2.86
C GLN A 16 -10.89 32.55 -2.05
N LYS A 17 -12.20 32.40 -1.85
CA LYS A 17 -12.77 31.19 -1.25
C LYS A 17 -12.23 30.01 -2.04
N LEU A 18 -11.32 29.26 -1.43
CA LEU A 18 -10.81 28.02 -1.98
C LEU A 18 -12.02 27.12 -2.24
N ASN A 19 -12.32 26.90 -3.51
CA ASN A 19 -13.31 25.91 -3.90
C ASN A 19 -12.63 24.55 -3.77
N PHE A 20 -12.78 23.91 -2.61
CA PHE A 20 -12.26 22.57 -2.34
C PHE A 20 -13.01 21.45 -3.08
N GLY A 21 -13.90 21.81 -4.02
CA GLY A 21 -14.75 20.88 -4.75
C GLY A 21 -16.04 20.56 -4.00
N ARG A 22 -16.68 19.47 -4.45
CA ARG A 22 -17.96 18.99 -3.94
C ARG A 22 -17.78 18.19 -2.66
N SER A 23 -18.20 18.75 -1.54
CA SER A 23 -18.05 18.15 -0.20
C SER A 23 -18.79 16.84 -0.01
N ASP A 24 -19.88 16.64 -0.75
CA ASP A 24 -20.65 15.40 -0.78
C ASP A 24 -19.88 14.26 -1.44
N ILE A 25 -19.19 14.54 -2.55
CA ILE A 25 -18.28 13.57 -3.18
C ILE A 25 -17.10 13.24 -2.25
N THR A 26 -16.53 14.25 -1.59
CA THR A 26 -15.45 14.02 -0.63
C THR A 26 -15.89 13.11 0.51
N ARG A 27 -17.11 13.29 1.04
CA ARG A 27 -17.64 12.43 2.10
C ARG A 27 -17.87 11.01 1.61
N GLU A 28 -18.52 10.83 0.46
CA GLU A 28 -18.74 9.50 -0.11
C GLU A 28 -17.42 8.78 -0.37
N PHE A 29 -16.41 9.51 -0.86
CA PHE A 29 -15.07 8.97 -1.06
C PHE A 29 -14.43 8.54 0.26
N ILE A 30 -14.46 9.40 1.29
CA ILE A 30 -13.92 9.06 2.61
C ILE A 30 -14.62 7.82 3.16
N ASP A 31 -15.96 7.80 3.18
CA ASP A 31 -16.74 6.68 3.71
C ASP A 31 -16.33 5.36 3.04
N LYS A 32 -16.18 5.36 1.71
CA LYS A 32 -15.73 4.19 0.94
C LYS A 32 -14.27 3.82 1.22
N MET A 33 -13.37 4.79 1.27
CA MET A 33 -11.95 4.54 1.55
C MET A 33 -11.72 4.08 2.99
N THR A 34 -12.61 4.46 3.91
CA THR A 34 -12.59 4.04 5.30
C THR A 34 -13.38 2.75 5.58
N ASP A 35 -13.95 2.12 4.54
CA ASP A 35 -14.56 0.81 4.67
C ASP A 35 -13.45 -0.25 4.90
N PRO A 36 -13.48 -1.05 5.98
CA PRO A 36 -12.47 -2.06 6.25
C PRO A 36 -12.39 -3.16 5.18
N TYR A 37 -13.42 -3.37 4.37
CA TYR A 37 -13.37 -4.30 3.23
C TYR A 37 -12.67 -3.71 2.01
N VAL A 38 -12.49 -2.39 1.95
CA VAL A 38 -11.69 -1.68 0.94
C VAL A 38 -10.26 -1.47 1.44
N SER A 39 -10.14 -1.02 2.69
CA SER A 39 -8.87 -0.69 3.33
C SER A 39 -8.66 -1.56 4.58
N PRO A 40 -8.19 -2.82 4.45
CA PRO A 40 -8.12 -3.74 5.58
C PRO A 40 -7.16 -3.31 6.69
N LEU A 41 -6.22 -2.40 6.39
CA LEU A 41 -5.30 -1.85 7.38
C LEU A 41 -6.01 -1.12 8.55
N ILE A 42 -7.17 -0.51 8.28
CA ILE A 42 -7.95 0.23 9.28
C ILE A 42 -9.05 -0.61 9.93
N ALA A 43 -9.15 -1.91 9.61
CA ALA A 43 -10.15 -2.79 10.21
C ALA A 43 -10.01 -2.84 11.73
N ASP A 44 -11.13 -2.78 12.45
CA ASP A 44 -11.15 -2.94 13.90
C ASP A 44 -10.48 -4.27 14.31
N PRO A 45 -9.72 -4.32 15.43
CA PRO A 45 -9.00 -5.52 15.85
C PRO A 45 -9.87 -6.78 15.93
N GLU A 46 -11.13 -6.63 16.33
CA GLU A 46 -12.12 -7.70 16.44
C GLU A 46 -12.39 -8.39 15.09
N LEU A 47 -12.31 -7.65 13.98
CA LEU A 47 -12.48 -8.20 12.63
C LEU A 47 -11.28 -9.06 12.19
N LEU A 48 -10.13 -8.90 12.84
CA LEU A 48 -8.90 -9.64 12.52
C LEU A 48 -8.78 -10.95 13.30
N VAL A 49 -9.51 -11.09 14.42
CA VAL A 49 -9.47 -12.28 15.28
C VAL A 49 -10.07 -13.48 14.56
N GLY A 50 -9.38 -14.62 14.60
CA GLY A 50 -9.87 -15.88 14.04
C GLY A 50 -9.74 -15.99 12.52
N LEU A 51 -9.12 -15.02 11.86
CA LEU A 51 -8.76 -15.13 10.44
C LEU A 51 -7.80 -16.31 10.19
N PRO A 52 -7.83 -16.90 8.97
CA PRO A 52 -6.92 -17.98 8.62
C PRO A 52 -5.47 -17.51 8.59
N ARG A 53 -4.55 -18.47 8.62
CA ARG A 53 -3.12 -18.24 8.40
C ARG A 53 -2.90 -17.38 7.15
N ALA A 54 -2.04 -16.37 7.30
CA ALA A 54 -1.74 -15.42 6.23
C ALA A 54 -0.28 -15.53 5.78
N TYR A 55 -0.05 -15.42 4.47
CA TYR A 55 1.24 -15.19 3.87
C TYR A 55 1.22 -13.81 3.21
N ILE A 56 2.04 -12.89 3.71
CA ILE A 56 2.16 -11.53 3.20
C ILE A 56 3.55 -11.37 2.59
N MET A 57 3.59 -10.99 1.32
CA MET A 57 4.82 -10.72 0.60
C MET A 57 4.82 -9.25 0.20
N THR A 58 5.92 -8.57 0.51
CA THR A 58 6.14 -7.18 0.13
C THR A 58 7.25 -7.05 -0.91
N ALA A 59 7.19 -5.99 -1.71
CA ALA A 59 8.24 -5.62 -2.64
C ALA A 59 9.06 -4.44 -2.13
N GLY A 60 10.39 -4.50 -2.29
CA GLY A 60 11.30 -3.48 -1.77
C GLY A 60 11.10 -2.09 -2.39
N TYR A 61 10.81 -2.05 -3.69
CA TYR A 61 10.54 -0.84 -4.49
C TYR A 61 9.04 -0.68 -4.74
N ASP A 62 8.26 -0.65 -3.67
CA ASP A 62 6.81 -0.53 -3.72
C ASP A 62 6.31 0.50 -2.70
N ILE A 63 5.39 1.36 -3.13
CA ILE A 63 4.83 2.43 -2.31
C ILE A 63 3.90 1.90 -1.22
N ILE A 64 3.27 0.73 -1.44
CA ILE A 64 2.35 0.12 -0.46
C ILE A 64 3.07 -0.79 0.54
N ARG A 65 4.39 -0.99 0.39
CA ARG A 65 5.19 -1.94 1.19
C ARG A 65 4.97 -1.76 2.69
N ASP A 66 4.98 -0.52 3.16
CA ASP A 66 4.92 -0.24 4.59
C ASP A 66 3.51 -0.52 5.14
N ASP A 67 2.45 -0.28 4.36
CA ASP A 67 1.07 -0.63 4.71
C ASP A 67 0.90 -2.15 4.85
N GLU A 68 1.51 -2.94 3.97
CA GLU A 68 1.52 -4.41 4.03
C GLU A 68 2.23 -4.90 5.30
N ILE A 69 3.37 -4.31 5.67
CA ILE A 69 4.10 -4.65 6.90
C ILE A 69 3.26 -4.29 8.14
N MET A 70 2.58 -3.15 8.12
CA MET A 70 1.69 -2.75 9.20
C MET A 70 0.51 -3.72 9.33
N TYR A 71 -0.10 -4.12 8.21
CA TYR A 71 -1.20 -5.08 8.22
C TYR A 71 -0.75 -6.46 8.73
N ALA A 72 0.40 -6.96 8.28
CA ALA A 72 0.99 -8.20 8.80
C ALA A 72 1.23 -8.14 10.32
N THR A 73 1.65 -6.98 10.82
CA THR A 73 1.85 -6.76 12.26
C THR A 73 0.52 -6.80 13.02
N ARG A 74 -0.54 -6.17 12.50
CA ARG A 74 -1.89 -6.21 13.09
C ARG A 74 -2.45 -7.64 13.15
N LEU A 75 -2.29 -8.41 12.07
CA LEU A 75 -2.71 -9.82 12.03
C LEU A 75 -2.02 -10.64 13.14
N ARG A 76 -0.70 -10.48 13.30
CA ARG A 76 0.05 -11.16 14.37
C ARG A 76 -0.43 -10.75 15.76
N GLN A 77 -0.71 -9.46 15.97
CA GLN A 77 -1.25 -8.95 17.24
C GLN A 77 -2.64 -9.52 17.55
N ALA A 78 -3.45 -9.78 16.53
CA ALA A 78 -4.75 -10.44 16.65
C ALA A 78 -4.65 -11.98 16.82
N GLY A 79 -3.43 -12.53 16.91
CA GLY A 79 -3.19 -13.97 17.08
C GLY A 79 -3.24 -14.78 15.78
N VAL A 80 -3.32 -14.14 14.62
CA VAL A 80 -3.31 -14.82 13.31
C VAL A 80 -1.89 -15.32 13.01
N PRO A 81 -1.70 -16.59 12.63
CA PRO A 81 -0.41 -17.07 12.15
C PRO A 81 -0.04 -16.35 10.84
N THR A 82 0.93 -15.44 10.88
CA THR A 82 1.29 -14.63 9.71
C THR A 82 2.77 -14.76 9.34
N HIS A 83 3.02 -15.26 8.13
CA HIS A 83 4.32 -15.26 7.49
C HIS A 83 4.50 -13.96 6.70
N LEU A 84 5.62 -13.24 6.92
CA LEU A 84 5.93 -11.97 6.23
C LEU A 84 7.28 -12.10 5.56
N ILE A 85 7.33 -11.93 4.24
CA ILE A 85 8.57 -11.89 3.44
C ILE A 85 8.68 -10.53 2.76
N ASN A 86 9.89 -9.96 2.77
CA ASN A 86 10.19 -8.73 2.05
C ASN A 86 11.23 -8.98 0.95
N ASN A 87 10.76 -8.98 -0.29
CA ASN A 87 11.60 -9.13 -1.48
C ASN A 87 12.24 -7.79 -1.83
N LYS A 88 13.40 -7.52 -1.21
CA LYS A 88 14.09 -6.21 -1.24
C LYS A 88 14.41 -5.66 -2.64
N THR A 89 14.59 -6.53 -3.63
CA THR A 89 14.91 -6.14 -5.02
C THR A 89 13.70 -6.20 -5.96
N SER A 90 12.53 -6.55 -5.45
CA SER A 90 11.29 -6.65 -6.21
C SER A 90 10.57 -5.30 -6.30
N PHE A 91 9.60 -5.23 -7.21
CA PHE A 91 8.67 -4.11 -7.41
C PHE A 91 7.23 -4.64 -7.43
N HIS A 92 6.25 -3.74 -7.28
CA HIS A 92 4.84 -4.07 -7.04
C HIS A 92 4.29 -5.22 -7.92
N THR A 93 4.51 -5.16 -9.23
CA THR A 93 3.93 -6.12 -10.17
C THR A 93 4.88 -7.23 -10.62
N ALA A 94 6.00 -7.45 -9.92
CA ALA A 94 7.04 -8.40 -10.35
C ALA A 94 6.51 -9.83 -10.52
N LEU A 95 5.51 -10.25 -9.73
CA LEU A 95 4.94 -11.60 -9.79
C LEU A 95 4.36 -11.94 -11.17
N MET A 96 3.87 -10.95 -11.92
CA MET A 96 3.36 -11.14 -13.29
C MET A 96 4.45 -11.58 -14.28
N PHE A 97 5.72 -11.45 -13.92
CA PHE A 97 6.88 -11.82 -14.72
C PHE A 97 7.50 -13.15 -14.27
N SER A 98 6.72 -14.08 -13.71
CA SER A 98 7.22 -15.42 -13.38
C SER A 98 7.48 -16.25 -14.64
N GLU A 99 6.63 -16.09 -15.66
CA GLU A 99 6.66 -16.84 -16.91
C GLU A 99 6.74 -15.92 -18.15
N GLY A 100 6.94 -16.54 -19.32
CA GLY A 100 6.95 -15.83 -20.60
C GLY A 100 8.30 -15.19 -20.98
N PRO A 101 8.34 -14.40 -22.07
CA PRO A 101 9.59 -13.95 -22.68
C PRO A 101 10.35 -12.90 -21.86
N PHE A 102 9.72 -12.32 -20.83
CA PHE A 102 10.32 -11.32 -19.93
C PHE A 102 10.41 -11.82 -18.49
N SER A 103 10.54 -13.13 -18.30
CA SER A 103 10.55 -13.71 -16.96
C SER A 103 11.71 -13.20 -16.11
N LEU A 104 11.44 -12.88 -14.84
CA LEU A 104 12.43 -12.43 -13.87
C LEU A 104 12.72 -13.54 -12.85
N ASN A 105 14.00 -13.71 -12.48
CA ASN A 105 14.40 -14.70 -11.48
C ASN A 105 13.71 -14.47 -10.13
N ILE A 106 13.56 -13.21 -9.70
CA ILE A 106 12.88 -12.88 -8.45
C ILE A 106 11.41 -13.29 -8.45
N ALA A 107 10.74 -13.19 -9.60
CA ALA A 107 9.34 -13.57 -9.74
C ALA A 107 9.16 -15.10 -9.69
N ARG A 108 10.05 -15.85 -10.35
CA ARG A 108 10.05 -17.32 -10.28
C ARG A 108 10.34 -17.83 -8.86
N GLN A 109 11.35 -17.24 -8.21
CA GLN A 109 11.66 -17.56 -6.82
C GLN A 109 10.45 -17.31 -5.91
N THR A 110 9.83 -16.14 -6.07
CA THR A 110 8.63 -15.78 -5.33
C THR A 110 7.50 -16.81 -5.49
N VAL A 111 7.23 -17.25 -6.72
CA VAL A 111 6.22 -18.30 -6.97
C VAL A 111 6.60 -19.60 -6.25
N SER A 112 7.87 -19.99 -6.33
CA SER A 112 8.38 -21.18 -5.64
C SER A 112 8.20 -21.09 -4.12
N ASP A 113 8.44 -19.92 -3.53
CA ASP A 113 8.28 -19.68 -2.10
C ASP A 113 6.81 -19.79 -1.68
N ILE A 114 5.89 -19.21 -2.47
CA ILE A 114 4.44 -19.32 -2.23
C ILE A 114 3.98 -20.77 -2.31
N VAL A 115 4.39 -21.52 -3.35
CA VAL A 115 4.03 -22.93 -3.52
C VAL A 115 4.54 -23.76 -2.35
N SER A 116 5.79 -23.55 -1.92
CA SER A 116 6.38 -24.25 -0.78
C SER A 116 5.62 -23.95 0.51
N PHE A 117 5.30 -22.67 0.75
CA PHE A 117 4.51 -22.27 1.90
C PHE A 117 3.15 -22.97 1.93
N LEU A 118 2.42 -22.99 0.80
CA LEU A 118 1.12 -23.63 0.71
C LEU A 118 1.21 -25.13 0.95
N HIS A 119 2.19 -25.81 0.35
CA HIS A 119 2.42 -27.24 0.55
C HIS A 119 2.66 -27.59 2.03
N ASP A 120 3.37 -26.75 2.78
CA ASP A 120 3.73 -27.03 4.17
C ASP A 120 2.61 -26.69 5.17
N HIS A 121 1.58 -25.97 4.75
CA HIS A 121 0.64 -25.31 5.66
C HIS A 121 -0.85 -25.49 5.30
N VAL A 122 -1.17 -26.19 4.20
CA VAL A 122 -2.51 -26.58 3.73
C VAL A 122 -2.55 -28.09 3.54
#